data_AF-A0A349FGZ5-F1
#
_entry.id   AF-A0A349FGZ5-F1
#
_cell.length_a   1.000
_cell.length_b   1.000
_cell.length_c   1.000
_cell.angle_alpha   90.00
_cell.angle_beta   90.00
_cell.angle_gamma   90.00
#
_symmetry.space_group_name_H-M   'P 1'
#
loop_
_entity.id
_entity.type
_entity.pdbx_description
1 polymer ?
#
loop_
_entity_poly.entity_id
_entity_poly.type
_entity_poly.pdbx_seq_one_letter_code
_entity_poly.pdbx_strand_id
1 'polypeptide(L)'
;MKISEHADRTEHLFATRAEDIHRWIDGFFDYNGQDHCETMAKEVEFDPYSHRRFRHCKEALAEAIQEFGGKYTNQQIKDVFETHIRDDYHGYLPTRADFENSSFIAKYHDTSHEAQLGDVLDESELADYFNGLSAVQSEQDSPLSRFGLRIVLPTISAIILFVTAIIYLILPLVEDSMVGQKQQMLKELTSTAVSVVDRYVSMEKSGALSLEEAQHKAAMDIRSMRYGPENKDYFFITDMHPRMIMHPYRSDLTNQDLTHYYESGESSDFPIFVELAKLVKASHEGYLEYLWQWKDDATITAPKMTYVEGVEEWQWIVGTGVYLEDVQQEIERLETTLYRVFVAITLGLALIMLYVIAQSKAIEKKKMRAEVALHEAKNRYKALVESSNEGYILEADGKIVFSNTRLHQLLGYTDTELKSQTIWQELFSSAEQNKCVLDHLLRLFTHDTEPSEFEAQIVTKSGR
;
A
#
# COMPACT_ATOMS: atom_id res chain seq x y z
N MET A 1 44.35 9.72 1.15
CA MET A 1 45.56 10.35 0.55
C MET A 1 45.44 10.29 -0.97
N LYS A 2 46.13 11.12 -1.77
CA LYS A 2 46.15 10.94 -3.24
C LYS A 2 46.97 9.69 -3.61
N ILE A 3 46.67 9.06 -4.75
CA ILE A 3 47.42 7.89 -5.25
C ILE A 3 48.92 8.22 -5.39
N SER A 4 49.25 9.42 -5.89
CA SER A 4 50.64 9.88 -6.00
C SER A 4 51.34 10.00 -4.64
N GLU A 5 50.64 10.46 -3.61
CA GLU A 5 51.17 10.58 -2.25
C GLU A 5 51.39 9.20 -1.61
N HIS A 6 50.47 8.26 -1.85
CA HIS A 6 50.62 6.85 -1.45
C HIS A 6 51.86 6.22 -2.10
N ALA A 7 52.04 6.43 -3.41
CA ALA A 7 53.16 5.91 -4.18
C ALA A 7 54.52 6.52 -3.76
N ASP A 8 54.57 7.83 -3.54
CA ASP A 8 55.78 8.52 -3.06
C ASP A 8 56.19 7.98 -1.67
N ARG A 9 55.21 7.68 -0.82
CA ARG A 9 55.45 7.17 0.53
C ARG A 9 55.95 5.72 0.53
N THR A 10 55.36 4.84 -0.28
CA THR A 10 55.82 3.45 -0.40
C THR A 10 57.19 3.36 -1.10
N GLU A 11 57.47 4.26 -2.05
CA GLU A 11 58.81 4.43 -2.62
C GLU A 11 59.83 4.84 -1.56
N HIS A 12 59.48 5.78 -0.68
CA HIS A 12 60.37 6.20 0.39
C HIS A 12 60.63 5.09 1.43
N LEU A 13 59.59 4.34 1.82
CA LEU A 13 59.68 3.32 2.87
C LEU A 13 60.31 2.00 2.40
N PHE A 14 60.05 1.60 1.15
CA PHE A 14 60.37 0.25 0.65
C PHE A 14 61.14 0.25 -0.68
N ALA A 15 61.59 1.40 -1.16
CA ALA A 15 62.18 1.58 -2.49
C ALA A 15 61.30 1.02 -3.63
N THR A 16 59.99 0.94 -3.40
CA THR A 16 59.02 0.32 -4.31
C THR A 16 57.81 1.24 -4.44
N ARG A 17 57.76 1.99 -5.55
CA ARG A 17 56.69 2.96 -5.83
C ARG A 17 55.33 2.31 -6.10
N ALA A 18 55.31 1.22 -6.88
CA ALA A 18 54.15 0.36 -7.18
C ALA A 18 52.79 1.10 -7.31
N GLU A 19 52.77 2.19 -8.09
CA GLU A 19 51.61 3.06 -8.26
C GLU A 19 50.41 2.34 -8.91
N ASP A 20 50.66 1.29 -9.69
CA ASP A 20 49.66 0.40 -10.25
C ASP A 20 48.92 -0.42 -9.18
N ILE A 21 49.58 -0.80 -8.09
CA ILE A 21 48.94 -1.45 -6.93
C ILE A 21 48.00 -0.46 -6.23
N HIS A 22 48.44 0.78 -6.01
CA HIS A 22 47.59 1.82 -5.40
C HIS A 22 46.35 2.13 -6.24
N ARG A 23 46.50 2.27 -7.56
CA ARG A 23 45.36 2.42 -8.49
C ARG A 23 44.44 1.19 -8.48
N TRP A 24 44.99 0.00 -8.29
CA TRP A 24 44.17 -1.19 -8.20
C TRP A 24 43.34 -1.21 -6.90
N ILE A 25 43.88 -0.73 -5.78
CA ILE A 25 43.15 -0.68 -4.49
C ILE A 25 41.97 0.31 -4.54
N ASP A 26 42.22 1.56 -4.93
CA ASP A 26 41.22 2.65 -5.02
C ASP A 26 40.37 2.60 -6.31
N GLY A 27 40.66 1.66 -7.21
CA GLY A 27 40.03 1.58 -8.54
C GLY A 27 40.43 2.74 -9.48
N PHE A 28 39.63 2.96 -10.53
CA PHE A 28 39.86 4.04 -11.51
C PHE A 28 39.63 5.46 -10.94
N PHE A 29 39.41 5.61 -9.64
CA PHE A 29 39.24 6.90 -8.99
C PHE A 29 40.61 7.56 -8.75
N ASP A 30 41.20 8.11 -9.81
CA ASP A 30 42.08 9.25 -9.64
C ASP A 30 41.20 10.46 -9.31
N TYR A 31 41.54 11.22 -8.27
CA TYR A 31 40.80 12.40 -7.78
C TYR A 31 40.71 13.55 -8.83
N ASN A 32 41.11 13.30 -10.08
CA ASN A 32 41.11 14.23 -11.20
C ASN A 32 40.09 13.91 -12.31
N GLY A 33 39.20 12.94 -12.14
CA GLY A 33 38.18 12.59 -13.15
C GLY A 33 36.80 13.15 -12.86
N GLN A 34 36.65 14.48 -12.78
CA GLN A 34 35.35 15.15 -12.55
C GLN A 34 34.29 14.80 -13.62
N ASP A 35 34.72 14.34 -14.81
CA ASP A 35 33.85 14.01 -15.95
C ASP A 35 33.19 12.62 -15.91
N HIS A 36 33.61 11.68 -15.04
CA HIS A 36 33.05 10.32 -15.05
C HIS A 36 31.93 10.07 -14.03
N CYS A 37 31.94 10.79 -12.89
CA CYS A 37 30.86 10.71 -11.90
C CYS A 37 29.52 11.20 -12.46
N GLU A 38 29.51 12.19 -13.34
CA GLU A 38 28.27 12.76 -13.88
C GLU A 38 27.56 11.82 -14.87
N THR A 39 28.28 10.89 -15.50
CA THR A 39 27.69 10.03 -16.55
C THR A 39 27.00 8.78 -15.97
N MET A 40 27.42 8.29 -14.80
CA MET A 40 26.81 7.10 -14.15
C MET A 40 25.77 7.44 -13.07
N ALA A 41 25.69 8.69 -12.60
CA ALA A 41 24.76 9.11 -11.55
C ALA A 41 23.26 9.15 -11.95
N LYS A 42 22.89 8.67 -13.15
CA LYS A 42 21.50 8.66 -13.62
C LYS A 42 20.77 7.33 -13.49
N GLU A 43 21.43 6.25 -13.07
CA GLU A 43 20.75 4.98 -12.81
C GLU A 43 21.22 4.37 -11.48
N VAL A 44 20.26 4.23 -10.55
CA VAL A 44 20.32 3.43 -9.29
C VAL A 44 21.46 3.77 -8.32
N GLU A 45 21.13 4.33 -7.14
CA GLU A 45 21.90 4.29 -5.87
C GLU A 45 23.37 3.81 -6.00
N PHE A 46 24.20 4.53 -6.75
CA PHE A 46 25.60 4.15 -6.93
C PHE A 46 26.42 4.86 -5.86
N ASP A 47 26.76 4.13 -4.80
CA ASP A 47 27.77 4.57 -3.84
C ASP A 47 29.17 4.41 -4.51
N PRO A 48 29.89 5.50 -4.82
CA PRO A 48 31.20 5.44 -5.46
C PRO A 48 32.24 4.70 -4.60
N TYR A 49 32.01 4.53 -3.31
CA TYR A 49 32.87 3.81 -2.38
C TYR A 49 32.49 2.33 -2.21
N SER A 50 31.44 1.85 -2.88
CA SER A 50 30.98 0.45 -2.81
C SER A 50 32.02 -0.59 -3.26
N HIS A 51 33.04 -0.17 -4.01
CA HIS A 51 34.16 -1.03 -4.41
C HIS A 51 35.16 -1.26 -3.27
N ARG A 52 35.25 -0.34 -2.29
CA ARG A 52 36.26 -0.37 -1.23
C ARG A 52 36.09 -1.57 -0.30
N ARG A 53 34.85 -2.02 -0.04
CA ARG A 53 34.58 -3.25 0.75
C ARG A 53 35.22 -4.52 0.16
N PHE A 54 35.57 -4.50 -1.12
CA PHE A 54 36.18 -5.64 -1.80
C PHE A 54 37.71 -5.57 -1.82
N ARG A 55 38.32 -4.36 -1.81
CA ARG A 55 39.77 -4.17 -2.00
C ARG A 55 40.51 -3.48 -0.85
N HIS A 56 39.82 -2.73 0.03
CA HIS A 56 40.40 -2.13 1.24
C HIS A 56 40.31 -3.05 2.47
N CYS A 57 40.33 -4.37 2.25
CA CYS A 57 40.30 -5.36 3.32
C CYS A 57 41.52 -6.27 3.26
N LYS A 58 41.91 -6.81 4.41
CA LYS A 58 43.06 -7.69 4.57
C LYS A 58 42.99 -8.92 3.66
N GLU A 59 41.80 -9.43 3.41
CA GLU A 59 41.54 -10.60 2.57
C GLU A 59 41.91 -10.35 1.10
N ALA A 60 41.82 -9.10 0.63
CA ALA A 60 42.14 -8.75 -0.76
C ALA A 60 43.65 -8.77 -1.06
N LEU A 61 44.52 -8.91 -0.05
CA LEU A 61 45.95 -9.09 -0.26
C LEU A 61 46.27 -10.33 -1.11
N ALA A 62 45.51 -11.42 -0.95
CA ALA A 62 45.70 -12.62 -1.75
C ALA A 62 45.41 -12.38 -3.24
N GLU A 63 44.38 -11.58 -3.53
CA GLU A 63 44.00 -11.17 -4.88
C GLU A 63 45.08 -10.24 -5.48
N ALA A 64 45.62 -9.31 -4.69
CA ALA A 64 46.73 -8.45 -5.11
C ALA A 64 48.00 -9.24 -5.43
N ILE A 65 48.34 -10.26 -4.64
CA ILE A 65 49.49 -11.14 -4.89
C ILE A 65 49.30 -11.93 -6.19
N GLN A 66 48.08 -12.41 -6.46
CA GLN A 66 47.77 -13.12 -7.70
C GLN A 66 47.89 -12.22 -8.93
N GLU A 67 47.40 -10.98 -8.84
CA GLU A 67 47.40 -10.02 -9.95
C GLU A 67 48.82 -9.51 -10.27
N PHE A 68 49.61 -9.19 -9.23
CA PHE A 68 50.89 -8.49 -9.38
C PHE A 68 52.13 -9.37 -9.17
N GLY A 69 51.96 -10.65 -8.83
CA GLY A 69 53.06 -11.58 -8.53
C GLY A 69 54.03 -11.84 -9.70
N GLY A 70 53.65 -11.48 -10.92
CA GLY A 70 54.55 -11.51 -12.09
C GLY A 70 55.48 -10.29 -12.20
N LYS A 71 55.20 -9.21 -11.47
CA LYS A 71 55.90 -7.91 -11.59
C LYS A 71 56.61 -7.48 -10.30
N TYR A 72 56.08 -7.87 -9.15
CA TYR A 72 56.62 -7.55 -7.82
C TYR A 72 56.73 -8.82 -6.98
N THR A 73 57.66 -8.82 -6.02
CA THR A 73 57.73 -9.92 -5.05
C THR A 73 56.54 -9.89 -4.09
N ASN A 74 56.16 -11.04 -3.55
CA ASN A 74 55.04 -11.13 -2.59
C ASN A 74 55.23 -10.19 -1.39
N GLN A 75 56.48 -9.98 -0.96
CA GLN A 75 56.80 -9.07 0.15
C GLN A 75 56.57 -7.60 -0.24
N GLN A 76 57.01 -7.19 -1.43
CA GLN A 76 56.77 -5.84 -1.95
C GLN A 76 55.28 -5.53 -2.12
N ILE A 77 54.51 -6.48 -2.66
CA ILE A 77 53.05 -6.32 -2.83
C ILE A 77 52.39 -6.12 -1.47
N LYS A 78 52.77 -6.93 -0.48
CA LYS A 78 52.24 -6.84 0.87
C LYS A 78 52.57 -5.50 1.54
N ASP A 79 53.81 -5.05 1.45
CA ASP A 79 54.25 -3.81 2.09
C ASP A 79 53.53 -2.59 1.50
N VAL A 80 53.37 -2.55 0.18
CA VAL A 80 52.62 -1.49 -0.52
C VAL A 80 51.13 -1.52 -0.18
N PHE A 81 50.51 -2.71 -0.24
CA PHE A 81 49.07 -2.89 0.01
C PHE A 81 48.67 -2.55 1.44
N GLU A 82 49.39 -3.09 2.44
CA GLU A 82 49.08 -2.81 3.84
C GLU A 82 49.33 -1.34 4.20
N THR A 83 50.38 -0.73 3.66
CA THR A 83 50.69 0.69 3.93
C THR A 83 49.59 1.59 3.41
N HIS A 84 49.13 1.38 2.18
CA HIS A 84 48.06 2.16 1.58
C HIS A 84 46.78 2.11 2.41
N ILE A 85 46.34 0.91 2.79
CA ILE A 85 45.10 0.75 3.56
C ILE A 85 45.27 1.35 4.96
N ARG A 86 46.41 1.11 5.62
CA ARG A 86 46.67 1.69 6.95
C ARG A 86 46.68 3.21 6.91
N ASP A 87 47.18 3.82 5.84
CA ASP A 87 47.18 5.27 5.70
C ASP A 87 45.76 5.83 5.59
N ASP A 88 44.86 5.14 4.90
CA ASP A 88 43.46 5.54 4.79
C ASP A 88 42.62 5.24 6.04
N TYR A 89 43.02 4.29 6.90
CA TYR A 89 42.29 3.89 8.12
C TYR A 89 43.09 4.13 9.42
N HIS A 90 43.96 5.14 9.47
CA HIS A 90 44.72 5.55 10.66
C HIS A 90 45.49 4.42 11.36
N GLY A 91 46.20 3.61 10.59
CA GLY A 91 47.03 2.49 11.06
C GLY A 91 46.29 1.16 11.19
N TYR A 92 44.97 1.16 11.03
CA TYR A 92 44.14 -0.05 11.06
C TYR A 92 44.08 -0.73 9.69
N LEU A 93 44.04 -2.06 9.69
CA LEU A 93 43.90 -2.87 8.47
C LEU A 93 42.55 -3.59 8.54
N PRO A 94 41.51 -3.09 7.84
CA PRO A 94 40.16 -3.60 7.96
C PRO A 94 40.01 -5.02 7.42
N THR A 95 39.02 -5.75 7.94
CA THR A 95 38.56 -7.03 7.39
C THR A 95 37.32 -6.83 6.52
N ARG A 96 36.97 -7.80 5.68
CA ARG A 96 35.74 -7.71 4.87
C ARG A 96 34.48 -7.61 5.75
N ALA A 97 34.49 -8.26 6.92
CA ALA A 97 33.41 -8.18 7.91
C ALA A 97 33.28 -6.78 8.55
N ASP A 98 34.36 -6.00 8.64
CA ASP A 98 34.29 -4.64 9.14
C ASP A 98 33.44 -3.76 8.20
N PHE A 99 33.50 -3.96 6.88
CA PHE A 99 32.64 -3.25 5.93
C PHE A 99 31.18 -3.75 5.91
N GLU A 100 30.86 -4.84 6.60
CA GLU A 100 29.49 -5.28 6.84
C GLU A 100 28.95 -4.73 8.18
N ASN A 101 29.84 -4.22 9.04
CA ASN A 101 29.52 -3.61 10.32
C ASN A 101 29.23 -2.11 10.15
N SER A 102 27.98 -1.71 10.39
CA SER A 102 27.53 -0.32 10.26
C SER A 102 28.30 0.67 11.13
N SER A 103 28.90 0.22 12.25
CA SER A 103 29.73 1.05 13.13
C SER A 103 31.11 1.39 12.52
N PHE A 104 31.67 0.50 11.70
CA PHE A 104 32.98 0.72 11.09
C PHE A 104 32.87 1.70 9.92
N ILE A 105 31.83 1.56 9.08
CA ILE A 105 31.56 2.50 7.99
C ILE A 105 31.36 3.92 8.53
N ALA A 106 30.57 4.08 9.61
CA ALA A 106 30.31 5.37 10.23
C ALA A 106 31.58 6.07 10.78
N LYS A 107 32.57 5.30 11.25
CA LYS A 107 33.80 5.84 11.83
C LYS A 107 34.75 6.47 10.80
N TYR A 108 34.70 6.04 9.53
CA TYR A 108 35.70 6.40 8.52
C TYR A 108 35.11 6.99 7.22
N HIS A 109 33.79 7.13 7.07
CA HIS A 109 33.15 7.54 5.80
C HIS A 109 32.15 8.72 5.83
N ASP A 110 31.91 9.41 6.95
CA ASP A 110 30.93 10.50 6.98
C ASP A 110 31.56 11.89 6.78
N THR A 111 31.58 12.37 5.53
CA THR A 111 31.76 13.79 5.19
C THR A 111 30.77 14.21 4.11
N SER A 112 29.48 14.23 4.42
CA SER A 112 28.52 15.06 3.67
C SER A 112 27.19 15.09 4.39
N HIS A 113 26.86 16.22 5.02
CA HIS A 113 25.55 16.89 4.96
C HIS A 113 25.44 17.96 6.07
N GLU A 114 25.97 19.16 5.79
CA GLU A 114 25.49 20.38 6.45
C GLU A 114 24.23 20.86 5.71
N ALA A 115 23.05 20.54 6.23
CA ALA A 115 21.83 21.24 5.88
C ALA A 115 20.80 21.14 7.01
N GLN A 116 20.45 22.31 7.54
CA GLN A 116 19.28 22.61 8.38
C GLN A 116 19.36 22.23 9.87
N LEU A 117 19.96 23.12 10.67
CA LEU A 117 19.61 23.30 12.08
C LEU A 117 18.67 24.50 12.19
N GLY A 118 17.38 24.21 12.31
CA GLY A 118 16.34 25.18 12.65
C GLY A 118 15.63 24.74 13.93
N ASP A 119 15.93 25.48 15.00
CA ASP A 119 15.15 25.75 16.23
C ASP A 119 16.11 25.80 17.44
N VAL A 120 16.13 26.95 18.11
CA VAL A 120 16.94 27.21 19.31
C VAL A 120 16.27 26.48 20.48
N LEU A 121 16.98 25.56 21.11
CA LEU A 121 16.55 24.82 22.31
C LEU A 121 16.24 25.81 23.46
N ASP A 122 15.17 25.55 24.23
CA ASP A 122 14.75 26.37 25.40
C ASP A 122 15.65 26.15 26.65
N GLU A 123 15.61 27.03 27.67
CA GLU A 123 16.44 27.01 28.89
C GLU A 123 16.46 25.62 29.54
N SER A 124 15.29 24.99 29.67
CA SER A 124 15.16 23.65 30.27
C SER A 124 15.73 22.54 29.40
N GLU A 125 15.57 22.61 28.07
CA GLU A 125 16.06 21.58 27.14
C GLU A 125 17.59 21.64 26.99
N LEU A 126 18.17 22.85 27.07
CA LEU A 126 19.61 23.08 27.15
C LEU A 126 20.19 22.59 28.49
N ALA A 127 19.50 22.84 29.61
CA ALA A 127 19.92 22.33 30.91
C ALA A 127 19.92 20.79 30.96
N ASP A 128 18.84 20.15 30.50
CA ASP A 128 18.70 18.69 30.48
C ASP A 128 19.71 18.03 29.54
N TYR A 129 20.03 18.67 28.42
CA TYR A 129 21.11 18.26 27.51
C TYR A 129 22.45 18.13 28.22
N PHE A 130 22.90 19.18 28.89
CA PHE A 130 24.24 19.19 29.47
C PHE A 130 24.31 18.41 30.79
N ASN A 131 23.22 18.37 31.57
CA ASN A 131 23.19 17.70 32.87
C ASN A 131 23.09 16.17 32.81
N GLY A 132 22.87 15.59 31.63
CA GLY A 132 22.86 14.13 31.45
C GLY A 132 21.76 13.41 32.24
N LEU A 133 20.76 14.15 32.72
CA LEU A 133 19.65 13.59 33.46
C LEU A 133 18.60 13.09 32.48
N SER A 134 18.62 11.76 32.31
CA SER A 134 17.55 10.93 31.79
C SER A 134 17.07 11.20 30.36
N ALA A 135 17.83 10.69 29.39
CA ALA A 135 17.16 9.91 28.35
C ALA A 135 16.59 8.66 29.03
N VAL A 136 15.43 8.82 29.69
CA VAL A 136 14.60 7.69 30.12
C VAL A 136 14.47 6.77 28.92
N GLN A 137 14.75 5.49 29.15
CA GLN A 137 14.37 4.39 28.29
C GLN A 137 12.94 4.61 27.80
N SER A 138 12.78 5.25 26.64
CA SER A 138 11.50 5.24 25.95
C SER A 138 11.35 3.82 25.48
N GLU A 139 10.44 3.15 26.16
CA GLU A 139 9.88 1.84 25.92
C GLU A 139 10.30 1.22 24.58
N GLN A 140 10.84 0.02 24.71
CA GLN A 140 10.88 -1.04 23.70
C GLN A 140 9.49 -1.42 23.18
N ASP A 141 8.58 -0.47 23.01
CA ASP A 141 7.31 -0.67 22.34
C ASP A 141 7.60 -0.59 20.85
N SER A 142 7.77 -1.76 20.25
CA SER A 142 7.98 -1.92 18.81
C SER A 142 7.04 -0.97 18.04
N PRO A 143 7.56 0.08 17.38
CA PRO A 143 6.72 1.09 16.72
C PRO A 143 5.92 0.47 15.54
N LEU A 144 6.41 -0.65 15.01
CA LEU A 144 5.71 -1.54 14.09
C LEU A 144 4.37 -2.08 14.63
N SER A 145 4.23 -2.32 15.94
CA SER A 145 3.00 -2.91 16.51
C SER A 145 1.85 -1.90 16.60
N ARG A 146 2.11 -0.65 16.99
CA ARG A 146 1.04 0.36 17.15
C ARG A 146 0.58 0.94 15.81
N PHE A 147 1.47 1.08 14.82
CA PHE A 147 1.13 1.62 13.50
C PHE A 147 0.52 0.56 12.58
N GLY A 148 1.13 -0.63 12.52
CA GLY A 148 0.61 -1.76 11.74
C GLY A 148 -0.82 -2.12 12.15
N LEU A 149 -1.09 -2.18 13.45
CA LEU A 149 -2.43 -2.52 13.96
C LEU A 149 -3.46 -1.40 13.72
N ARG A 150 -3.07 -0.12 13.76
CA ARG A 150 -4.00 1.01 13.59
C ARG A 150 -4.40 1.29 12.15
N ILE A 151 -3.54 1.00 11.17
CA ILE A 151 -3.80 1.34 9.76
C ILE A 151 -4.06 0.10 8.92
N VAL A 152 -3.27 -0.96 9.09
CA VAL A 152 -3.41 -2.16 8.26
C VAL A 152 -4.68 -2.92 8.64
N LEU A 153 -4.96 -3.06 9.94
CA LEU A 153 -6.09 -3.86 10.41
C LEU A 153 -7.45 -3.29 9.96
N PRO A 154 -7.78 -1.99 10.12
CA PRO A 154 -9.04 -1.45 9.62
C PRO A 154 -9.15 -1.52 8.09
N THR A 155 -8.04 -1.37 7.38
CA THR A 155 -8.03 -1.45 5.90
C THR A 155 -8.31 -2.87 5.42
N ILE A 156 -7.67 -3.88 6.02
CA ILE A 156 -7.96 -5.29 5.73
C ILE A 156 -9.40 -5.62 6.09
N SER A 157 -9.88 -5.17 7.26
CA SER A 157 -11.28 -5.37 7.67
C SER A 157 -12.26 -4.74 6.68
N ALA A 158 -11.97 -3.54 6.16
CA ALA A 158 -12.79 -2.89 5.15
C ALA A 158 -12.81 -3.68 3.83
N ILE A 159 -11.67 -4.21 3.38
CA ILE A 159 -11.60 -5.06 2.17
C ILE A 159 -12.40 -6.35 2.37
N ILE A 160 -12.24 -7.02 3.53
CA ILE A 160 -13.01 -8.23 3.84
C ILE A 160 -14.51 -7.92 3.87
N LEU A 161 -14.91 -6.83 4.51
CA LEU A 161 -16.31 -6.41 4.58
C LEU A 161 -16.87 -6.08 3.19
N PHE A 162 -16.07 -5.43 2.34
CA PHE A 162 -16.43 -5.16 0.95
C PHE A 162 -16.63 -6.43 0.13
N VAL A 163 -15.69 -7.37 0.18
CA VAL A 163 -15.79 -8.67 -0.51
C VAL A 163 -16.98 -9.48 0.01
N THR A 164 -17.18 -9.49 1.34
CA THR A 164 -18.31 -10.17 1.97
C THR A 164 -19.63 -9.57 1.53
N ALA A 165 -19.76 -8.24 1.51
CA ALA A 165 -20.96 -7.56 1.02
C ALA A 165 -21.22 -7.87 -0.45
N ILE A 166 -20.20 -7.96 -1.29
CA ILE A 166 -20.39 -8.33 -2.70
C ILE A 166 -20.99 -9.73 -2.82
N ILE A 167 -20.35 -10.72 -2.18
CA ILE A 167 -20.73 -12.14 -2.34
C ILE A 167 -22.09 -12.42 -1.72
N TYR A 168 -22.36 -11.90 -0.53
CA TYR A 168 -23.55 -12.29 0.24
C TYR A 168 -24.71 -11.29 0.15
N LEU A 169 -24.50 -10.08 -0.36
CA LEU A 169 -25.56 -9.07 -0.50
C LEU A 169 -25.78 -8.66 -1.95
N ILE A 170 -24.74 -8.27 -2.67
CA ILE A 170 -24.91 -7.70 -4.02
C ILE A 170 -25.26 -8.78 -5.05
N LEU A 171 -24.52 -9.90 -5.10
CA LEU A 171 -24.77 -10.94 -6.11
C LEU A 171 -26.17 -11.57 -5.98
N PRO A 172 -26.61 -12.03 -4.79
CA PRO A 172 -27.94 -12.62 -4.64
C PRO A 172 -29.06 -11.61 -4.96
N LEU A 173 -28.88 -10.33 -4.58
CA LEU A 173 -29.84 -9.28 -4.88
C LEU A 173 -30.00 -9.05 -6.38
N VAL A 174 -28.91 -9.12 -7.14
CA VAL A 174 -28.94 -8.98 -8.60
C VAL A 174 -29.63 -10.18 -9.24
N GLU A 175 -29.33 -11.40 -8.80
CA GLU A 175 -29.98 -12.63 -9.27
C GLU A 175 -31.49 -12.60 -9.01
N ASP A 176 -31.91 -12.34 -7.76
CA ASP A 176 -33.32 -12.25 -7.37
C ASP A 176 -34.07 -11.18 -8.18
N SER A 177 -33.44 -10.01 -8.36
CA SER A 177 -34.01 -8.91 -9.14
C SER A 177 -34.17 -9.29 -10.61
N MET A 178 -33.21 -10.02 -11.18
CA MET A 178 -33.25 -10.47 -12.58
C MET A 178 -34.36 -11.50 -12.79
N VAL A 179 -34.47 -12.50 -11.92
CA VAL A 179 -35.52 -13.52 -11.98
C VAL A 179 -36.90 -12.86 -11.82
N GLY A 180 -37.05 -11.97 -10.84
CA GLY A 180 -38.30 -11.21 -10.65
C GLY A 180 -38.68 -10.36 -11.87
N GLN A 181 -37.70 -9.74 -12.54
CA GLN A 181 -37.94 -8.99 -13.78
C GLN A 181 -38.43 -9.90 -14.91
N LYS A 182 -37.84 -11.09 -15.07
CA LYS A 182 -38.29 -12.08 -16.08
C LYS A 182 -39.70 -12.58 -15.75
N GLN A 183 -40.01 -12.83 -14.48
CA GLN A 183 -41.35 -13.20 -14.05
C GLN A 183 -42.39 -12.11 -14.37
N GLN A 184 -42.11 -10.84 -14.06
CA GLN A 184 -43.01 -9.74 -14.40
C GLN A 184 -43.18 -9.60 -15.91
N MET A 185 -42.09 -9.71 -16.69
CA MET A 185 -42.14 -9.67 -18.14
C MET A 185 -43.07 -10.75 -18.71
N LEU A 186 -42.95 -12.00 -18.23
CA LEU A 186 -43.83 -13.09 -18.65
C LEU A 186 -45.30 -12.81 -18.34
N LYS A 187 -45.59 -12.25 -17.17
CA LYS A 187 -46.94 -11.86 -16.78
C LYS A 187 -47.54 -10.84 -17.75
N GLU A 188 -46.86 -9.73 -17.98
CA GLU A 188 -47.33 -8.67 -18.89
C GLU A 188 -47.50 -9.16 -20.35
N LEU A 189 -46.57 -10.02 -20.82
CA LEU A 189 -46.65 -10.62 -22.16
C LEU A 189 -47.87 -11.53 -22.29
N THR A 190 -48.12 -12.39 -21.29
CA THR A 190 -49.30 -13.27 -21.29
C THR A 190 -50.59 -12.46 -21.20
N SER A 191 -50.69 -11.45 -20.32
CA SER A 191 -51.90 -10.61 -20.23
C SER A 191 -52.16 -9.84 -21.53
N THR A 192 -51.11 -9.46 -22.26
CA THR A 192 -51.26 -8.90 -23.62
C THR A 192 -51.84 -9.91 -24.61
N ALA A 193 -51.39 -11.17 -24.55
CA ALA A 193 -51.96 -12.24 -25.37
C ALA A 193 -53.41 -12.56 -24.97
N VAL A 194 -53.74 -12.57 -23.68
CA VAL A 194 -55.12 -12.71 -23.18
C VAL A 194 -56.01 -11.57 -23.67
N SER A 195 -55.52 -10.34 -23.69
CA SER A 195 -56.26 -9.19 -24.26
C SER A 195 -56.62 -9.40 -25.75
N VAL A 196 -55.81 -10.13 -26.51
CA VAL A 196 -56.15 -10.54 -27.89
C VAL A 196 -57.31 -11.54 -27.89
N VAL A 197 -57.30 -12.51 -26.96
CA VAL A 197 -58.41 -13.46 -26.76
C VAL A 197 -59.69 -12.71 -26.39
N ASP A 198 -59.64 -11.79 -25.43
CA ASP A 198 -60.79 -11.02 -24.93
C ASP A 198 -61.47 -10.20 -26.03
N ARG A 199 -60.70 -9.67 -26.98
CA ARG A 199 -61.23 -9.01 -28.17
C ARG A 199 -62.09 -9.97 -28.99
N TYR A 200 -61.64 -11.20 -29.20
CA TYR A 200 -62.39 -12.20 -29.96
C TYR A 200 -63.58 -12.76 -29.18
N VAL A 201 -63.45 -12.94 -27.86
CA VAL A 201 -64.57 -13.24 -26.95
C VAL A 201 -65.65 -12.17 -27.08
N SER A 202 -65.28 -10.89 -27.12
CA SER A 202 -66.22 -9.79 -27.30
C SER A 202 -66.91 -9.79 -28.67
N MET A 203 -66.19 -10.18 -29.73
CA MET A 203 -66.75 -10.34 -31.09
C MET A 203 -67.72 -11.53 -31.18
N GLU A 204 -67.43 -12.62 -30.45
CA GLU A 204 -68.31 -13.78 -30.32
C GLU A 204 -69.58 -13.43 -29.55
N LYS A 205 -69.46 -12.83 -28.36
CA LYS A 205 -70.60 -12.38 -27.53
C LYS A 205 -71.52 -11.36 -28.24
N SER A 206 -70.98 -10.56 -29.16
CA SER A 206 -71.76 -9.60 -29.97
C SER A 206 -72.38 -10.22 -31.22
N GLY A 207 -72.08 -11.49 -31.53
CA GLY A 207 -72.55 -12.19 -32.73
C GLY A 207 -71.85 -11.77 -34.02
N ALA A 208 -70.76 -11.00 -33.94
CA ALA A 208 -69.96 -10.60 -35.10
C ALA A 208 -69.16 -11.77 -35.69
N LEU A 209 -68.84 -12.78 -34.86
CA LEU A 209 -68.20 -14.02 -35.25
C LEU A 209 -68.90 -15.20 -34.55
N SER A 210 -68.92 -16.37 -35.18
CA SER A 210 -69.25 -17.60 -34.46
C SER A 210 -68.15 -17.98 -33.47
N LEU A 211 -68.48 -18.82 -32.47
CA LEU A 211 -67.51 -19.30 -31.48
C LEU A 211 -66.29 -19.95 -32.12
N GLU A 212 -66.51 -20.84 -33.10
CA GLU A 212 -65.44 -21.55 -33.80
C GLU A 212 -64.55 -20.59 -34.59
N GLU A 213 -65.14 -19.63 -35.30
CA GLU A 213 -64.38 -18.62 -36.05
C GLU A 213 -63.58 -17.69 -35.13
N ALA A 214 -64.17 -17.27 -34.00
CA ALA A 214 -63.51 -16.41 -33.03
C ALA A 214 -62.32 -17.12 -32.37
N GLN A 215 -62.52 -18.35 -31.91
CA GLN A 215 -61.47 -19.20 -31.33
C GLN A 215 -60.35 -19.48 -32.35
N HIS A 216 -60.70 -19.86 -33.58
CA HIS A 216 -59.70 -20.12 -34.61
C HIS A 216 -58.85 -18.88 -34.92
N LYS A 217 -59.48 -17.71 -35.07
CA LYS A 217 -58.76 -16.44 -35.33
C LYS A 217 -57.87 -16.03 -34.16
N ALA A 218 -58.37 -16.15 -32.92
CA ALA A 218 -57.57 -15.87 -31.72
C ALA A 218 -56.33 -16.78 -31.64
N ALA A 219 -56.51 -18.08 -31.86
CA ALA A 219 -55.42 -19.05 -31.84
C ALA A 219 -54.38 -18.77 -32.93
N MET A 220 -54.80 -18.36 -34.14
CA MET A 220 -53.87 -18.03 -35.23
C MET A 220 -53.10 -16.72 -34.98
N ASP A 221 -53.76 -15.69 -34.44
CA ASP A 221 -53.10 -14.44 -34.07
C ASP A 221 -52.02 -14.71 -33.01
N ILE A 222 -52.37 -15.42 -31.93
CA ILE A 222 -51.43 -15.78 -30.85
C ILE A 222 -50.31 -16.69 -31.38
N ARG A 223 -50.61 -17.63 -32.29
CA ARG A 223 -49.61 -18.50 -32.93
C ARG A 223 -48.51 -17.71 -33.64
N SER A 224 -48.82 -16.51 -34.15
CA SER A 224 -47.87 -15.68 -34.88
C SER A 224 -46.99 -14.80 -33.97
N MET A 225 -47.40 -14.60 -32.71
CA MET A 225 -46.69 -13.74 -31.76
C MET A 225 -45.34 -14.37 -31.36
N ARG A 226 -44.27 -13.58 -31.47
CA ARG A 226 -42.92 -13.96 -31.06
C ARG A 226 -42.26 -12.83 -30.28
N TYR A 227 -41.31 -13.19 -29.42
CA TYR A 227 -40.47 -12.25 -28.69
C TYR A 227 -39.08 -12.85 -28.44
N GLY A 228 -38.26 -12.11 -27.69
CA GLY A 228 -36.90 -12.49 -27.34
C GLY A 228 -35.88 -12.14 -28.44
N PRO A 229 -34.58 -12.26 -28.14
CA PRO A 229 -33.50 -11.80 -29.01
C PRO A 229 -33.43 -12.52 -30.36
N GLU A 230 -33.80 -13.81 -30.38
CA GLU A 230 -33.84 -14.63 -31.61
C GLU A 230 -35.21 -14.60 -32.29
N ASN A 231 -36.20 -13.90 -31.71
CA ASN A 231 -37.59 -13.91 -32.15
C ASN A 231 -38.19 -15.34 -32.23
N LYS A 232 -37.78 -16.20 -31.29
CA LYS A 232 -38.16 -17.62 -31.21
C LYS A 232 -39.03 -17.96 -30.01
N ASP A 233 -39.12 -17.07 -29.01
CA ASP A 233 -39.99 -17.29 -27.85
C ASP A 233 -41.45 -17.10 -28.24
N TYR A 234 -42.34 -17.87 -27.62
CA TYR A 234 -43.66 -18.14 -28.19
C TYR A 234 -44.74 -18.35 -27.13
N PHE A 235 -45.99 -18.27 -27.58
CA PHE A 235 -47.19 -18.52 -26.78
C PHE A 235 -47.79 -19.87 -27.15
N PHE A 236 -48.47 -20.50 -26.20
CA PHE A 236 -49.29 -21.70 -26.41
C PHE A 236 -50.65 -21.53 -25.74
N ILE A 237 -51.62 -22.33 -26.18
CA ILE A 237 -52.97 -22.35 -25.64
C ILE A 237 -53.37 -23.79 -25.37
N THR A 238 -53.82 -24.06 -24.14
CA THR A 238 -54.45 -25.31 -23.72
C THR A 238 -55.83 -25.04 -23.15
N ASP A 239 -56.68 -26.06 -23.00
CA ASP A 239 -57.93 -25.94 -22.24
C ASP A 239 -57.80 -26.50 -20.80
N MET A 240 -58.87 -26.39 -20.01
CA MET A 240 -58.95 -26.93 -18.65
C MET A 240 -59.04 -28.47 -18.58
N HIS A 241 -59.26 -29.17 -19.70
CA HIS A 241 -59.16 -30.64 -19.86
C HIS A 241 -57.77 -31.03 -20.43
N PRO A 242 -56.72 -30.31 -20.04
CA PRO A 242 -55.45 -30.18 -20.78
C PRO A 242 -55.41 -30.68 -22.24
N ARG A 243 -56.27 -30.16 -23.14
CA ARG A 243 -56.10 -30.38 -24.59
C ARG A 243 -55.30 -29.25 -25.19
N MET A 244 -54.41 -29.56 -26.13
CA MET A 244 -53.68 -28.53 -26.86
C MET A 244 -54.58 -27.85 -27.88
N ILE A 245 -54.85 -26.56 -27.69
CA ILE A 245 -55.58 -25.76 -28.67
C ILE A 245 -54.62 -25.22 -29.73
N MET A 246 -53.44 -24.75 -29.30
CA MET A 246 -52.45 -24.19 -30.20
C MET A 246 -51.04 -24.28 -29.61
N HIS A 247 -50.11 -24.88 -30.38
CA HIS A 247 -48.67 -24.73 -30.15
C HIS A 247 -47.95 -24.42 -31.46
N PRO A 248 -47.08 -23.40 -31.52
CA PRO A 248 -46.47 -22.97 -32.78
C PRO A 248 -45.47 -23.97 -33.37
N TYR A 249 -44.70 -24.64 -32.51
CA TYR A 249 -43.64 -25.59 -32.90
C TYR A 249 -44.03 -27.07 -32.76
N ARG A 250 -45.17 -27.37 -32.14
CA ARG A 250 -45.63 -28.72 -31.84
C ARG A 250 -47.04 -28.91 -32.36
N SER A 251 -47.17 -28.74 -33.67
CA SER A 251 -48.46 -28.92 -34.33
C SER A 251 -48.97 -30.36 -34.23
N ASP A 252 -48.07 -31.33 -34.01
CA ASP A 252 -48.41 -32.71 -33.67
C ASP A 252 -49.29 -32.81 -32.44
N LEU A 253 -49.11 -31.94 -31.43
CA LEU A 253 -49.91 -31.96 -30.20
C LEU A 253 -51.31 -31.36 -30.35
N THR A 254 -51.57 -30.60 -31.42
CA THR A 254 -52.86 -29.89 -31.61
C THR A 254 -54.05 -30.84 -31.53
N ASN A 255 -55.06 -30.49 -30.73
CA ASN A 255 -56.26 -31.27 -30.42
C ASN A 255 -56.01 -32.62 -29.71
N GLN A 256 -54.78 -32.92 -29.28
CA GLN A 256 -54.51 -34.09 -28.46
C GLN A 256 -54.88 -33.82 -26.99
N ASP A 257 -55.29 -34.89 -26.30
CA ASP A 257 -55.47 -34.91 -24.85
C ASP A 257 -54.12 -35.11 -24.15
N LEU A 258 -53.71 -34.14 -23.34
CA LEU A 258 -52.41 -34.10 -22.68
C LEU A 258 -52.49 -34.48 -21.20
N THR A 259 -53.60 -35.09 -20.75
CA THR A 259 -53.77 -35.57 -19.36
C THR A 259 -52.66 -36.55 -18.94
N HIS A 260 -52.13 -37.31 -19.90
CA HIS A 260 -51.03 -38.26 -19.71
C HIS A 260 -49.74 -37.81 -20.41
N TYR A 261 -49.59 -36.52 -20.67
CA TYR A 261 -48.34 -35.96 -21.17
C TYR A 261 -47.46 -35.59 -19.98
N TYR A 262 -46.34 -36.30 -19.86
CA TYR A 262 -45.36 -36.11 -18.81
C TYR A 262 -44.11 -35.45 -19.36
N GLU A 263 -43.38 -34.81 -18.46
CA GLU A 263 -42.08 -34.25 -18.72
C GLU A 263 -41.09 -35.28 -19.28
N SER A 264 -40.43 -34.94 -20.40
CA SER A 264 -39.46 -35.83 -21.04
C SER A 264 -38.12 -35.78 -20.29
N GLY A 265 -37.92 -36.70 -19.34
CA GLY A 265 -36.66 -36.89 -18.62
C GLY A 265 -36.54 -38.32 -18.07
N GLU A 266 -35.32 -38.79 -17.82
CA GLU A 266 -35.04 -40.20 -17.42
C GLU A 266 -35.74 -40.67 -16.14
N SER A 267 -36.41 -39.79 -15.37
CA SER A 267 -37.08 -40.13 -14.10
C SER A 267 -38.23 -39.19 -13.67
N SER A 268 -38.82 -38.39 -14.57
CA SER A 268 -39.90 -37.46 -14.19
C SER A 268 -41.28 -37.94 -14.63
N ASP A 269 -42.14 -38.27 -13.66
CA ASP A 269 -43.58 -38.50 -13.86
C ASP A 269 -44.38 -37.19 -13.65
N PHE A 270 -43.82 -36.03 -14.02
CA PHE A 270 -44.47 -34.73 -13.79
C PHE A 270 -45.50 -34.40 -14.91
N PRO A 271 -46.82 -34.34 -14.61
CA PRO A 271 -47.86 -34.13 -15.62
C PRO A 271 -48.07 -32.64 -15.91
N ILE A 272 -47.21 -32.07 -16.76
CA ILE A 272 -47.07 -30.63 -17.01
C ILE A 272 -48.43 -29.92 -17.17
N PHE A 273 -49.24 -30.36 -18.13
CA PHE A 273 -50.48 -29.65 -18.48
C PHE A 273 -51.60 -29.83 -17.45
N VAL A 274 -51.58 -30.93 -16.70
CA VAL A 274 -52.50 -31.13 -15.58
C VAL A 274 -52.17 -30.17 -14.44
N GLU A 275 -50.89 -29.98 -14.14
CA GLU A 275 -50.46 -29.03 -13.11
C GLU A 275 -50.74 -27.57 -13.52
N LEU A 276 -50.59 -27.21 -14.79
CA LEU A 276 -51.02 -25.91 -15.31
C LEU A 276 -52.53 -25.69 -15.13
N ALA A 277 -53.36 -26.68 -15.45
CA ALA A 277 -54.81 -26.59 -15.26
C ALA A 277 -55.20 -26.48 -13.77
N LYS A 278 -54.51 -27.21 -12.88
CA LYS A 278 -54.69 -27.09 -11.42
C LYS A 278 -54.31 -25.70 -10.92
N LEU A 279 -53.19 -25.16 -11.40
CA LEU A 279 -52.69 -23.84 -11.04
C LEU A 279 -53.72 -22.76 -11.41
N VAL A 280 -54.15 -22.73 -12.67
CA VAL A 280 -55.19 -21.79 -13.14
C VAL A 280 -56.51 -21.99 -12.39
N LYS A 281 -56.91 -23.22 -12.10
CA LYS A 281 -58.12 -23.49 -11.30
C LYS A 281 -58.03 -22.91 -9.88
N ALA A 282 -56.84 -22.90 -9.28
CA ALA A 282 -56.65 -22.46 -7.90
C ALA A 282 -56.49 -20.94 -7.79
N SER A 283 -55.74 -20.32 -8.70
CA SER A 283 -55.32 -18.91 -8.60
C SER A 283 -55.61 -18.06 -9.84
N HIS A 284 -56.27 -18.60 -10.87
CA HIS A 284 -56.53 -17.99 -12.19
C HIS A 284 -55.28 -17.74 -13.05
N GLU A 285 -54.13 -17.56 -12.41
CA GLU A 285 -52.83 -17.35 -13.03
C GLU A 285 -51.71 -17.97 -12.18
N GLY A 286 -50.51 -18.11 -12.75
CA GLY A 286 -49.33 -18.49 -11.96
C GLY A 286 -48.12 -18.90 -12.79
N TYR A 287 -47.02 -19.16 -12.08
CA TYR A 287 -45.76 -19.65 -12.64
C TYR A 287 -45.61 -21.15 -12.43
N LEU A 288 -45.09 -21.86 -13.42
CA LEU A 288 -44.71 -23.26 -13.32
C LEU A 288 -43.39 -23.52 -14.05
N GLU A 289 -42.48 -24.22 -13.40
CA GLU A 289 -41.21 -24.66 -13.97
C GLU A 289 -41.28 -26.13 -14.37
N TYR A 290 -40.81 -26.44 -15.58
CA TYR A 290 -40.73 -27.80 -16.11
C TYR A 290 -39.75 -27.86 -17.29
N LEU A 291 -39.24 -29.05 -17.59
CA LEU A 291 -38.43 -29.34 -18.76
C LEU A 291 -39.32 -29.35 -20.01
N TRP A 292 -38.91 -28.58 -21.01
CA TRP A 292 -39.59 -28.49 -22.29
C TRP A 292 -38.59 -28.47 -23.44
N GLN A 293 -39.04 -28.81 -24.64
CA GLN A 293 -38.19 -28.73 -25.81
C GLN A 293 -37.62 -27.32 -26.01
N TRP A 294 -36.39 -27.23 -26.51
CA TRP A 294 -35.71 -25.96 -26.75
C TRP A 294 -36.25 -25.26 -27.99
N LYS A 295 -37.11 -24.26 -27.80
CA LYS A 295 -37.63 -23.39 -28.87
C LYS A 295 -38.23 -24.23 -30.02
N ASP A 296 -37.63 -24.15 -31.21
CA ASP A 296 -37.99 -24.86 -32.43
C ASP A 296 -37.29 -26.22 -32.60
N ASP A 297 -36.40 -26.60 -31.68
CA ASP A 297 -35.68 -27.88 -31.68
C ASP A 297 -36.30 -28.86 -30.67
N ALA A 298 -36.93 -29.91 -31.19
CA ALA A 298 -37.58 -30.96 -30.39
C ALA A 298 -36.59 -31.99 -29.80
N THR A 299 -35.32 -31.97 -30.20
CA THR A 299 -34.30 -32.96 -29.76
C THR A 299 -33.60 -32.56 -28.47
N ILE A 300 -33.67 -31.27 -28.12
CA ILE A 300 -33.05 -30.71 -26.92
C ILE A 300 -34.17 -30.38 -25.94
N THR A 301 -34.00 -30.76 -24.68
CA THR A 301 -34.93 -30.42 -23.60
C THR A 301 -34.18 -29.60 -22.55
N ALA A 302 -34.79 -28.51 -22.08
CA ALA A 302 -34.20 -27.62 -21.08
C ALA A 302 -35.25 -27.13 -20.08
N PRO A 303 -34.84 -26.73 -18.86
CA PRO A 303 -35.74 -26.17 -17.87
C PRO A 303 -36.36 -24.85 -18.36
N LYS A 304 -37.69 -24.76 -18.28
CA LYS A 304 -38.47 -23.61 -18.72
C LYS A 304 -39.37 -23.15 -17.59
N MET A 305 -39.34 -21.85 -17.30
CA MET A 305 -40.30 -21.19 -16.43
C MET A 305 -41.40 -20.58 -17.29
N THR A 306 -42.64 -21.03 -17.10
CA THR A 306 -43.81 -20.57 -17.82
C THR A 306 -44.75 -19.83 -16.88
N TYR A 307 -45.30 -18.70 -17.33
CA TYR A 307 -46.45 -18.06 -16.72
C TYR A 307 -47.70 -18.38 -17.53
N VAL A 308 -48.77 -18.75 -16.83
CA VAL A 308 -50.08 -19.02 -17.43
C VAL A 308 -51.16 -18.14 -16.83
N GLU A 309 -52.15 -17.81 -17.65
CA GLU A 309 -53.35 -17.05 -17.28
C GLU A 309 -54.58 -17.73 -17.91
N GLY A 310 -55.63 -17.90 -17.11
CA GLY A 310 -56.89 -18.49 -17.53
C GLY A 310 -57.84 -17.48 -18.17
N VAL A 311 -58.47 -17.88 -19.28
CA VAL A 311 -59.58 -17.16 -19.91
C VAL A 311 -60.86 -17.94 -19.65
N GLU A 312 -61.66 -17.45 -18.71
CA GLU A 312 -62.81 -18.19 -18.15
C GLU A 312 -63.88 -18.50 -19.21
N GLU A 313 -64.19 -17.56 -20.11
CA GLU A 313 -65.24 -17.73 -21.11
C GLU A 313 -65.04 -18.93 -22.03
N TRP A 314 -63.79 -19.20 -22.39
CA TRP A 314 -63.44 -20.30 -23.28
C TRP A 314 -62.80 -21.47 -22.55
N GLN A 315 -62.64 -21.38 -21.22
CA GLN A 315 -61.90 -22.35 -20.41
C GLN A 315 -60.51 -22.61 -21.00
N TRP A 316 -59.89 -21.55 -21.53
CA TRP A 316 -58.55 -21.59 -22.12
C TRP A 316 -57.53 -21.19 -21.08
N ILE A 317 -56.32 -21.69 -21.27
CA ILE A 317 -55.12 -21.34 -20.52
C ILE A 317 -54.14 -20.85 -21.58
N VAL A 318 -53.77 -19.57 -21.48
CA VAL A 318 -52.77 -18.96 -22.34
C VAL A 318 -51.47 -18.90 -21.58
N GLY A 319 -50.38 -19.37 -22.19
CA GLY A 319 -49.09 -19.46 -21.53
C GLY A 319 -47.93 -19.02 -22.40
N THR A 320 -46.90 -18.48 -21.75
CA THR A 320 -45.59 -18.25 -22.34
C THR A 320 -44.50 -18.41 -21.30
N GLY A 321 -43.25 -18.61 -21.72
CA GLY A 321 -42.17 -18.88 -20.79
C GLY A 321 -40.79 -18.63 -21.37
N VAL A 322 -39.83 -18.46 -20.47
CA VAL A 322 -38.40 -18.34 -20.78
C VAL A 322 -37.64 -19.57 -20.30
N TYR A 323 -36.56 -19.91 -21.00
CA TYR A 323 -35.68 -20.99 -20.56
C TYR A 323 -34.76 -20.49 -19.46
N LEU A 324 -34.65 -21.26 -18.36
CA LEU A 324 -33.84 -20.88 -17.21
C LEU A 324 -32.35 -20.78 -17.57
N GLU A 325 -31.90 -21.59 -18.53
CA GLU A 325 -30.52 -21.54 -19.05
C GLU A 325 -30.21 -20.19 -19.74
N ASP A 326 -31.15 -19.63 -20.51
CA ASP A 326 -30.97 -18.31 -21.13
C ASP A 326 -30.88 -17.22 -20.05
N VAL A 327 -31.68 -17.33 -18.98
CA VAL A 327 -31.65 -16.41 -17.84
C VAL A 327 -30.34 -16.53 -17.05
N GLN A 328 -29.89 -17.74 -16.78
CA GLN A 328 -28.63 -18.00 -16.08
C GLN A 328 -27.43 -17.49 -16.86
N GLN A 329 -27.37 -17.68 -18.18
CA GLN A 329 -26.29 -17.13 -19.00
C GLN A 329 -26.26 -15.59 -18.97
N GLU A 330 -27.43 -14.93 -18.95
CA GLU A 330 -27.49 -13.47 -18.78
C GLU A 330 -26.94 -13.04 -17.42
N ILE A 331 -27.30 -13.75 -16.35
CA ILE A 331 -26.81 -13.51 -14.99
C ILE A 331 -25.29 -13.72 -14.93
N GLU A 332 -24.77 -14.86 -15.39
CA GLU A 332 -23.34 -15.18 -15.40
C GLU A 332 -22.49 -14.13 -16.14
N ARG A 333 -22.99 -13.58 -17.27
CA ARG A 333 -22.31 -12.51 -18.01
C ARG A 333 -22.21 -11.22 -17.20
N LEU A 334 -23.29 -10.88 -16.50
CA LEU A 334 -23.35 -9.71 -15.63
C LEU A 334 -22.42 -9.91 -14.41
N GLU A 335 -22.51 -11.06 -13.75
CA GLU A 335 -21.65 -11.45 -12.64
C GLU A 335 -20.17 -11.43 -13.02
N THR A 336 -19.80 -12.02 -14.15
CA THR A 336 -18.41 -12.02 -14.65
C THR A 336 -17.90 -10.60 -14.88
N THR A 337 -18.77 -9.69 -15.32
CA THR A 337 -18.42 -8.28 -15.50
C THR A 337 -18.24 -7.57 -14.17
N LEU A 338 -19.17 -7.77 -13.23
CA LEU A 338 -19.06 -7.24 -11.86
C LEU A 338 -17.82 -7.76 -11.14
N TYR A 339 -17.56 -9.07 -11.21
CA TYR A 339 -16.40 -9.71 -10.62
C TYR A 339 -15.08 -9.10 -11.14
N ARG A 340 -14.97 -8.90 -12.46
CA ARG A 340 -13.79 -8.23 -13.05
C ARG A 340 -13.59 -6.81 -12.51
N VAL A 341 -14.67 -6.03 -12.39
CA VAL A 341 -14.61 -4.68 -11.83
C VAL A 341 -14.20 -4.72 -10.35
N PHE A 342 -14.78 -5.61 -9.55
CA PHE A 342 -14.46 -5.73 -8.14
C PHE A 342 -13.04 -6.21 -7.87
N VAL A 343 -12.53 -7.15 -8.68
CA VAL A 343 -11.12 -7.57 -8.63
C VAL A 343 -10.21 -6.39 -8.97
N ALA A 344 -10.53 -5.59 -9.99
CA ALA A 344 -9.75 -4.39 -10.34
C ALA A 344 -9.73 -3.36 -9.19
N ILE A 345 -10.88 -3.08 -8.57
CA ILE A 345 -10.98 -2.19 -7.41
C ILE A 345 -10.17 -2.73 -6.23
N THR A 346 -10.29 -4.02 -5.93
CA THR A 346 -9.59 -4.68 -4.82
C THR A 346 -8.08 -4.65 -5.04
N LEU A 347 -7.61 -4.91 -6.27
CA LEU A 347 -6.20 -4.81 -6.63
C LEU A 347 -5.70 -3.36 -6.49
N GLY A 348 -6.50 -2.38 -6.92
CA GLY A 348 -6.19 -0.96 -6.76
C GLY A 348 -6.04 -0.57 -5.28
N LEU A 349 -6.97 -0.98 -4.42
CA LEU A 349 -6.90 -0.76 -2.98
C LEU A 349 -5.69 -1.45 -2.34
N ALA A 350 -5.37 -2.67 -2.77
CA ALA A 350 -4.19 -3.39 -2.30
C ALA A 350 -2.88 -2.69 -2.69
N LEU A 351 -2.79 -2.14 -3.91
CA LEU A 351 -1.63 -1.36 -4.36
C LEU A 351 -1.48 -0.05 -3.57
N ILE A 352 -2.58 0.66 -3.31
CA ILE A 352 -2.57 1.87 -2.48
C ILE A 352 -2.12 1.52 -1.06
N MET A 353 -2.61 0.41 -0.49
CA MET A 353 -2.18 -0.05 0.83
C MET A 353 -0.68 -0.38 0.85
N LEU A 354 -0.17 -1.08 -0.17
CA LEU A 354 1.26 -1.39 -0.29
C LEU A 354 2.10 -0.11 -0.37
N TYR A 355 1.65 0.88 -1.15
CA TYR A 355 2.30 2.18 -1.26
C TYR A 355 2.35 2.90 0.10
N VAL A 356 1.23 2.95 0.83
CA VAL A 356 1.17 3.59 2.17
C VAL A 356 2.10 2.90 3.16
N ILE A 357 2.16 1.56 3.14
CA ILE A 357 3.09 0.80 4.00
C ILE A 357 4.55 1.11 3.64
N ALA A 358 4.89 1.17 2.35
CA ALA A 358 6.24 1.49 1.90
C ALA A 358 6.65 2.91 2.30
N GLN A 359 5.76 3.89 2.10
CA GLN A 359 5.96 5.28 2.53
C GLN A 359 6.13 5.39 4.04
N SER A 360 5.28 4.72 4.81
CA SER A 360 5.36 4.72 6.27
C SER A 360 6.71 4.20 6.76
N LYS A 361 7.19 3.06 6.23
CA LYS A 361 8.52 2.53 6.58
C LYS A 361 9.65 3.49 6.20
N ALA A 362 9.55 4.16 5.05
CA ALA A 362 10.55 5.13 4.62
C ALA A 362 10.60 6.35 5.56
N ILE A 363 9.43 6.86 5.95
CA ILE A 363 9.30 7.97 6.91
C ILE A 363 9.86 7.57 8.28
N GLU A 364 9.51 6.38 8.77
CA GLU A 364 10.00 5.87 10.06
C GLU A 364 11.52 5.73 10.08
N LYS A 365 12.11 5.20 9.00
CA LYS A 365 13.57 5.11 8.85
C LYS A 365 14.23 6.49 8.81
N LYS A 366 13.61 7.46 8.12
CA LYS A 366 14.12 8.85 8.06
C LYS A 366 14.07 9.52 9.43
N LYS A 367 12.98 9.32 10.18
CA LYS A 367 12.83 9.85 11.55
C LYS A 367 13.89 9.28 12.49
N MET A 368 14.08 7.97 12.49
CA MET A 368 15.10 7.31 13.32
C MET A 368 16.51 7.80 13.00
N ARG A 369 16.86 7.96 11.72
CA ARG A 369 18.16 8.52 11.31
C ARG A 369 18.36 9.96 11.81
N ALA A 370 17.33 10.79 11.73
CA ALA A 370 17.39 12.16 12.22
C ALA A 370 17.57 12.22 13.74
N GLU A 371 16.86 11.37 14.50
CA GLU A 371 17.01 11.27 15.95
C GLU A 371 18.42 10.81 16.35
N VAL A 372 18.98 9.81 15.66
CA VAL A 372 20.35 9.33 15.91
C VAL A 372 21.39 10.40 15.54
N ALA A 373 21.26 11.03 14.37
CA ALA A 373 22.18 12.08 13.93
C ALA A 373 22.15 13.29 14.88
N LEU A 374 20.96 13.66 15.36
CA LEU A 374 20.80 14.70 16.37
C LEU A 374 21.50 14.30 17.67
N HIS A 375 21.30 13.08 18.14
CA HIS A 375 21.94 12.59 19.37
C HIS A 375 23.47 12.53 19.24
N GLU A 376 24.00 12.14 18.08
CA GLU A 376 25.43 12.10 17.82
C GLU A 376 26.05 13.50 17.74
N ALA A 377 25.44 14.42 16.98
CA ALA A 377 25.87 15.82 16.89
C ALA A 377 25.89 16.48 18.28
N LYS A 378 24.85 16.21 19.08
CA LYS A 378 24.70 16.62 20.47
C LYS A 378 25.84 16.06 21.34
N ASN A 379 26.13 14.76 21.29
CA ASN A 379 27.23 14.18 22.06
C ASN A 379 28.61 14.68 21.61
N ARG A 380 28.80 14.90 20.32
CA ARG A 380 30.05 15.43 19.74
C ARG A 380 30.33 16.85 20.22
N TYR A 381 29.33 17.73 20.20
CA TYR A 381 29.45 19.09 20.72
C TYR A 381 29.78 19.08 22.22
N LYS A 382 29.06 18.29 23.02
CA LYS A 382 29.34 18.15 24.45
C LYS A 382 30.77 17.68 24.72
N ALA A 383 31.26 16.68 23.99
CA ALA A 383 32.63 16.18 24.14
C ALA A 383 33.69 17.23 23.77
N LEU A 384 33.48 17.99 22.69
CA LEU A 384 34.38 19.07 22.28
C LEU A 384 34.49 20.14 23.36
N VAL A 385 33.35 20.61 23.89
CA VAL A 385 33.34 21.65 24.93
C VAL A 385 33.94 21.17 26.25
N GLU A 386 33.67 19.92 26.66
CA GLU A 386 34.28 19.31 27.86
C GLU A 386 35.78 19.07 27.74
N SER A 387 36.27 18.78 26.51
CA SER A 387 37.69 18.52 26.25
C SER A 387 38.54 19.77 26.00
N SER A 388 37.91 20.94 25.87
CA SER A 388 38.62 22.18 25.62
C SER A 388 39.48 22.60 26.81
N ASN A 389 40.62 23.23 26.51
CA ASN A 389 41.53 23.78 27.51
C ASN A 389 41.06 25.13 28.07
N GLU A 390 40.02 25.71 27.47
CA GLU A 390 39.34 26.92 27.91
C GLU A 390 38.11 26.59 28.77
N GLY A 391 37.76 27.51 29.68
CA GLY A 391 36.55 27.39 30.48
C GLY A 391 35.35 27.91 29.70
N TYR A 392 34.30 27.09 29.57
CA TYR A 392 33.04 27.50 28.93
C TYR A 392 31.96 27.67 29.98
N ILE A 393 31.17 28.73 29.83
CA ILE A 393 29.94 29.01 30.55
C ILE A 393 28.86 29.24 29.50
N LEU A 394 27.74 28.53 29.62
CA LEU A 394 26.53 28.80 28.87
C LEU A 394 25.49 29.34 29.85
N GLU A 395 25.02 30.55 29.58
CA GLU A 395 24.02 31.24 30.37
C GLU A 395 22.75 31.44 29.55
N ALA A 396 21.60 31.22 30.19
CA ALA A 396 20.29 31.61 29.68
C ALA A 396 19.52 32.29 30.82
N ASP A 397 18.86 33.42 30.52
CA ASP A 397 18.03 34.18 31.46
C ASP A 397 18.66 34.47 32.84
N GLY A 398 19.95 34.83 32.85
CA GLY A 398 20.67 35.20 34.07
C GLY A 398 21.14 34.01 34.91
N LYS A 399 21.06 32.77 34.38
CA LYS A 399 21.48 31.55 35.07
C LYS A 399 22.54 30.78 34.30
N ILE A 400 23.57 30.42 35.05
CA ILE A 400 24.31 29.15 35.05
C ILE A 400 23.64 27.92 34.40
N VAL A 401 23.50 27.75 33.07
CA VAL A 401 22.86 26.53 32.53
C VAL A 401 23.87 25.39 32.39
N PHE A 402 25.09 25.72 31.93
CA PHE A 402 26.15 24.75 31.76
C PHE A 402 27.53 25.37 31.97
N SER A 403 28.44 24.59 32.54
CA SER A 403 29.86 24.91 32.63
C SER A 403 30.68 23.65 32.42
N ASN A 404 31.78 23.74 31.70
CA ASN A 404 32.61 22.58 31.40
C ASN A 404 33.56 22.22 32.57
N THR A 405 34.07 20.99 32.55
CA THR A 405 35.01 20.46 33.56
C THR A 405 36.24 21.35 33.74
N ARG A 406 36.73 21.94 32.66
CA ARG A 406 37.91 22.82 32.71
C ARG A 406 37.67 24.07 33.54
N LEU A 407 36.51 24.71 33.40
CA LEU A 407 36.12 25.87 34.21
C LEU A 407 36.04 25.50 35.71
N HIS A 408 35.45 24.35 36.04
CA HIS A 408 35.42 23.84 37.42
C HIS A 408 36.82 23.67 38.01
N GLN A 409 37.77 23.17 37.22
CA GLN A 409 39.17 23.03 37.65
C GLN A 409 39.88 24.38 37.82
N LEU A 410 39.61 25.36 36.95
CA LEU A 410 40.22 26.70 37.00
C LEU A 410 39.73 27.50 38.21
N LEU A 411 38.42 27.46 38.47
CA LEU A 411 37.78 28.29 39.49
C LEU A 411 37.63 27.58 40.85
N GLY A 412 37.62 26.25 40.87
CA GLY A 412 37.48 25.42 42.07
C GLY A 412 36.05 25.28 42.59
N TYR A 413 35.05 25.79 41.86
CA TYR A 413 33.63 25.64 42.19
C TYR A 413 33.04 24.36 41.60
N THR A 414 32.12 23.75 42.34
CA THR A 414 31.32 22.62 41.86
C THR A 414 30.20 23.08 40.92
N ASP A 415 29.67 22.16 40.11
CA ASP A 415 28.54 22.42 39.21
C ASP A 415 27.32 22.99 39.94
N THR A 416 26.96 22.46 41.10
CA THR A 416 25.84 22.96 41.92
C THR A 416 26.08 24.37 42.47
N GLU A 417 27.33 24.75 42.72
CA GLU A 417 27.69 26.09 43.21
C GLU A 417 27.65 27.13 42.08
N LEU A 418 28.15 26.78 40.89
CA LEU A 418 28.12 27.66 39.71
C LEU A 418 26.69 27.87 39.17
N LYS A 419 25.76 26.96 39.43
CA LYS A 419 24.35 27.12 39.05
C LYS A 419 23.53 28.02 40.00
N SER A 420 24.14 28.54 41.07
CA SER A 420 23.46 29.42 42.01
C SER A 420 23.24 30.82 41.43
N GLN A 421 22.08 31.44 41.71
CA GLN A 421 21.71 32.76 41.19
C GLN A 421 22.64 33.91 41.64
N THR A 422 23.45 33.69 42.67
CA THR A 422 24.32 34.72 43.26
C THR A 422 25.78 34.62 42.80
N ILE A 423 26.13 33.59 42.02
CA ILE A 423 27.53 33.30 41.72
C ILE A 423 28.23 34.42 40.94
N TRP A 424 27.52 35.18 40.11
CA TRP A 424 28.11 36.27 39.32
C TRP A 424 28.71 37.38 40.21
N GLN A 425 28.09 37.68 41.34
CA GLN A 425 28.59 38.67 42.30
C GLN A 425 29.84 38.18 43.05
N GLU A 426 30.01 36.85 43.13
CA GLU A 426 31.16 36.22 43.79
C GLU A 426 32.30 35.93 42.81
N LEU A 427 31.99 35.57 41.56
CA LEU A 427 32.94 35.31 40.47
C LEU A 427 33.64 36.58 40.01
N PHE A 428 32.88 37.65 39.77
CA PHE A 428 33.45 38.92 39.31
C PHE A 428 33.68 39.82 40.53
N SER A 429 34.93 39.96 40.94
CA SER A 429 35.29 40.86 42.05
C SER A 429 34.82 42.29 41.79
N SER A 430 34.71 43.09 42.85
CA SER A 430 34.43 44.54 42.77
C SER A 430 35.58 45.36 42.16
N ALA A 431 36.52 44.73 41.46
CA ALA A 431 37.56 45.39 40.69
C ALA A 431 36.91 46.31 39.65
N GLU A 432 37.47 47.51 39.50
CA GLU A 432 36.92 48.54 38.61
C GLU A 432 36.87 48.07 37.14
N GLN A 433 37.77 47.16 36.77
CA GLN A 433 37.88 46.56 35.44
C GLN A 433 36.71 45.60 35.09
N ASN A 434 36.09 44.96 36.08
CA ASN A 434 34.94 44.07 35.87
C ASN A 434 33.62 44.83 35.64
N LYS A 435 33.54 46.14 35.96
CA LYS A 435 32.33 46.95 35.74
C LYS A 435 31.95 47.03 34.25
N CYS A 436 32.95 47.10 33.37
CA CYS A 436 32.73 47.16 31.93
C CYS A 436 32.11 45.86 31.40
N VAL A 437 32.61 44.71 31.88
CA VAL A 437 32.12 43.37 31.53
C VAL A 437 30.69 43.17 32.00
N LEU A 438 30.38 43.54 33.24
CA LEU A 438 29.05 43.36 33.82
C LEU A 438 27.99 44.26 33.15
N ASP A 439 28.33 45.53 32.86
CA ASP A 439 27.45 46.44 32.13
C ASP A 439 27.22 45.96 30.69
N HIS A 440 28.24 45.40 30.04
CA HIS A 440 28.09 44.82 28.71
C HIS A 440 27.24 43.54 28.71
N LEU A 441 27.44 42.62 29.64
CA LEU A 441 26.61 41.42 29.79
C LEU A 441 25.13 41.78 30.00
N LEU A 442 24.84 42.75 30.87
CA LEU A 442 23.47 43.23 31.10
C LEU A 442 22.82 43.80 29.83
N ARG A 443 23.57 44.58 29.03
CA ARG A 443 23.09 45.13 27.75
C ARG A 443 22.95 44.05 26.67
N LEU A 444 23.78 43.01 26.72
CA LEU A 444 23.67 41.84 25.84
C LEU A 444 22.35 41.10 26.12
N PHE A 445 21.98 40.93 27.39
CA PHE A 445 20.70 40.31 27.79
C PHE A 445 19.48 41.15 27.43
N THR A 446 19.59 42.48 27.35
CA THR A 446 18.51 43.35 26.86
C THR A 446 18.51 43.53 25.34
N HIS A 447 19.36 42.80 24.61
CA HIS A 447 19.56 42.90 23.16
C HIS A 447 19.99 44.29 22.64
N ASP A 448 20.62 45.10 23.48
CA ASP A 448 21.05 46.46 23.14
C ASP A 448 22.48 46.54 22.59
N THR A 449 23.25 45.43 22.61
CA THR A 449 24.65 45.37 22.18
C THR A 449 25.02 44.06 21.49
N GLU A 450 26.06 44.08 20.64
CA GLU A 450 26.63 42.88 20.00
C GLU A 450 27.71 42.20 20.86
N PRO A 451 28.00 40.89 20.65
CA PRO A 451 29.04 40.16 21.36
C PRO A 451 30.42 40.85 21.26
N SER A 452 31.17 40.88 22.37
CA SER A 452 32.49 41.52 22.41
C SER A 452 33.44 40.78 23.36
N GLU A 453 34.74 40.92 23.14
CA GLU A 453 35.79 40.36 23.98
C GLU A 453 36.21 41.35 25.08
N PHE A 454 36.34 40.87 26.32
CA PHE A 454 36.74 41.68 27.46
C PHE A 454 37.78 40.95 28.31
N GLU A 455 38.67 41.72 28.91
CA GLU A 455 39.55 41.24 29.97
C GLU A 455 38.84 41.43 31.32
N ALA A 456 38.65 40.34 32.06
CA ALA A 456 37.98 40.32 33.35
C ALA A 456 38.83 39.61 34.40
N GLN A 457 38.71 40.03 35.65
CA GLN A 457 39.34 39.37 36.79
C GLN A 457 38.32 38.53 37.54
N ILE A 458 38.45 37.21 37.43
CA ILE A 458 37.57 36.25 38.09
C ILE A 458 38.22 35.75 39.39
N VAL A 459 37.44 35.69 40.46
CA VAL A 459 37.88 35.20 41.78
C VAL A 459 37.66 33.70 41.86
N THR A 460 38.73 32.97 42.19
CA THR A 460 38.64 31.53 42.46
C THR A 460 38.00 31.27 43.83
N LYS A 461 37.46 30.07 44.05
CA LYS A 461 36.92 29.65 45.37
C LYS A 461 37.93 29.80 46.52
N SER A 462 39.22 29.80 46.21
CA SER A 462 40.31 30.01 47.17
C SER A 462 40.53 31.49 47.56
N GLY A 463 39.81 32.43 46.95
CA GLY A 463 39.94 33.87 47.16
C GLY A 463 41.14 34.51 46.44
N ARG A 464 41.74 33.79 45.48
CA ARG A 464 42.81 34.28 44.59
C ARG A 464 42.28 34.80 43.28
#